data_AF-A0A537GMB6-F1
#
_entry.id   AF-A0A537GMB6-F1
#
_cell.length_a   1.000
_cell.length_b   1.000
_cell.length_c   1.000
_cell.angle_alpha   90.00
_cell.angle_beta   90.00
_cell.angle_gamma   90.00
#
_symmetry.space_group_name_H-M   'P 1'
#
loop_
_entity.id
_entity.type
_entity.pdbx_description
1 polymer ?
#
loop_
_entity_poly.entity_id
_entity_poly.type
_entity_poly.pdbx_seq_one_letter_code
_entity_poly.pdbx_strand_id
1 'polypeptide(L)'
;MDHTERRTRSPRSYDLAMETRCHIQVSLERVFKCGVGICAACVIGPYLVCHDGPVFSEAELSGMPEFGHMRRDLSGKRVPLNAGH
;
A
#
# COMPACT_ATOMS: atom_id res chain seq x y z
N MET A 1 6.98 -21.89 4.08
CA MET A 1 6.28 -20.66 3.64
C MET A 1 4.85 -21.07 3.38
N ASP A 2 3.99 -20.92 4.40
CA ASP A 2 2.60 -21.35 4.31
C ASP A 2 1.78 -20.28 3.59
N HIS A 3 1.24 -20.64 2.42
CA HIS A 3 0.39 -19.75 1.61
C HIS A 3 -1.01 -19.56 2.23
N THR A 4 -1.35 -20.33 3.28
CA THR A 4 -2.70 -20.39 3.82
C THR A 4 -3.03 -19.24 4.79
N GLU A 5 -2.03 -18.62 5.44
CA GLU A 5 -2.24 -17.53 6.41
C GLU A 5 -2.36 -16.12 5.79
N ARG A 6 -2.04 -15.95 4.49
CA ARG A 6 -2.13 -14.64 3.81
C ARG A 6 -3.56 -14.24 3.39
N ARG A 7 -4.54 -15.10 3.60
CA ARG A 7 -5.82 -15.04 2.87
C ARG A 7 -6.82 -13.95 3.29
N THR A 8 -6.49 -13.03 4.20
CA THR A 8 -7.50 -12.10 4.76
C THR A 8 -7.07 -10.63 4.88
N ARG A 9 -5.89 -10.23 4.40
CA ARG A 9 -5.38 -8.90 4.78
C ARG A 9 -4.65 -8.08 3.71
N SER A 10 -4.50 -8.56 2.49
CA SER A 10 -4.03 -7.79 1.32
C SER A 10 -5.18 -7.49 0.34
N PRO A 11 -5.03 -6.54 -0.61
CA PRO A 11 -6.07 -6.30 -1.60
C PRO A 11 -6.30 -7.53 -2.48
N ARG A 12 -7.57 -7.89 -2.69
CA ARG A 12 -7.96 -9.12 -3.42
C ARG A 12 -7.35 -9.22 -4.83
N SER A 13 -7.14 -8.09 -5.51
CA SER A 13 -6.49 -8.05 -6.83
C SER A 13 -5.02 -8.47 -6.78
N TYR A 14 -4.29 -8.07 -5.74
CA TYR A 14 -2.91 -8.48 -5.51
C TYR A 14 -2.83 -9.98 -5.21
N ASP A 15 -3.69 -10.47 -4.31
CA ASP A 15 -3.72 -11.89 -3.94
C ASP A 15 -4.02 -12.78 -5.15
N LEU A 16 -5.03 -12.40 -5.95
CA LEU A 16 -5.39 -13.12 -7.17
C LEU A 16 -4.23 -13.16 -8.16
N ALA A 17 -3.53 -12.04 -8.36
CA ALA A 17 -2.38 -12.00 -9.27
C ALA A 17 -1.23 -12.92 -8.82
N MET A 18 -1.00 -13.02 -7.51
CA MET A 18 0.00 -13.95 -6.95
C MET A 18 -0.44 -15.42 -7.11
N GLU A 19 -1.73 -15.71 -6.92
CA GLU A 19 -2.30 -17.06 -7.12
C GLU A 19 -2.20 -17.50 -8.60
N THR A 20 -2.52 -16.61 -9.54
CA THR A 20 -2.51 -16.90 -10.98
C THR A 20 -1.14 -16.71 -11.63
N ARG A 21 -0.13 -16.28 -10.87
CA ARG A 21 1.22 -15.93 -11.36
C ARG A 21 1.18 -14.89 -12.50
N CYS A 22 0.29 -13.91 -12.38
CA CYS A 22 0.21 -12.78 -13.28
C CYS A 22 1.07 -11.62 -12.74
N HIS A 23 1.86 -10.99 -13.60
CA HIS A 23 2.50 -9.73 -13.24
C HIS A 23 1.45 -8.64 -12.98
N ILE A 24 1.66 -7.85 -11.93
CA ILE A 24 0.73 -6.81 -11.53
C ILE A 24 1.49 -5.57 -11.08
N GLN A 25 0.97 -4.41 -11.47
CA GLN A 25 1.34 -3.14 -10.87
C GLN A 25 0.10 -2.54 -10.21
N VAL A 26 0.27 -1.96 -9.03
CA VAL A 26 -0.82 -1.40 -8.25
C VAL A 26 -0.61 0.09 -8.06
N SER A 27 -1.60 0.87 -8.44
CA SER A 27 -1.67 2.29 -8.10
C SER A 27 -2.17 2.45 -6.66
N LEU A 28 -1.37 3.03 -5.78
CA LEU A 28 -1.71 3.30 -4.40
C LEU A 28 -2.30 4.70 -4.24
N GLU A 29 -3.43 4.77 -3.53
CA GLU A 29 -4.00 6.02 -3.06
C GLU A 29 -3.61 6.29 -1.61
N ARG A 30 -3.15 7.51 -1.33
CA ARG A 30 -2.74 7.99 0.01
C ARG A 30 -3.16 9.46 0.18
N VAL A 31 -3.03 9.98 1.40
CA VAL A 31 -3.27 11.41 1.68
C VAL A 31 -2.17 12.26 1.06
N PHE A 32 -2.54 13.10 0.09
CA PHE A 32 -1.62 14.07 -0.51
C PHE A 32 -1.89 15.45 0.11
N LYS A 33 -0.88 16.03 0.77
CA LYS A 33 -0.93 17.44 1.20
C LYS A 33 -0.17 18.34 0.24
N CYS A 34 1.09 18.00 -0.04
CA CYS A 34 1.97 18.82 -0.90
C CYS A 34 2.13 18.32 -2.34
N GLY A 35 2.04 17.00 -2.59
CA GLY A 35 2.29 16.42 -3.92
C GLY A 35 3.74 16.49 -4.43
N VAL A 36 4.69 17.03 -3.65
CA VAL A 36 6.09 17.29 -4.09
C VAL A 36 7.15 16.74 -3.12
N GLY A 37 6.78 15.77 -2.28
CA GLY A 37 7.73 15.07 -1.41
C GLY A 37 8.13 15.76 -0.10
N ILE A 38 7.66 16.99 0.19
CA ILE A 38 8.14 17.75 1.36
C ILE A 38 7.37 17.47 2.67
N CYS A 39 6.12 17.02 2.59
CA CYS A 39 5.24 16.89 3.77
C CYS A 39 5.17 15.47 4.36
N ALA A 40 5.66 14.46 3.63
CA ALA A 40 5.54 13.03 3.95
C ALA A 40 4.12 12.50 4.27
N ALA A 41 3.05 13.24 3.98
CA ALA A 41 1.68 12.79 4.26
C ALA A 41 1.30 11.51 3.50
N CYS A 42 1.87 11.32 2.31
CA CYS A 42 1.64 10.17 1.45
C CYS A 42 2.63 9.01 1.71
N VAL A 43 3.33 9.00 2.84
CA VAL A 43 4.35 7.98 3.13
C VAL A 43 3.75 6.58 3.28
N ILE A 44 4.46 5.57 2.78
CA ILE A 44 4.23 4.15 2.99
C ILE A 44 5.56 3.41 3.07
N GLY A 45 5.88 2.84 4.24
CA GLY A 45 7.20 2.23 4.44
C GLY A 45 8.33 3.23 4.13
N PRO A 46 9.30 2.89 3.25
CA PRO A 46 10.37 3.79 2.85
C PRO A 46 9.98 4.77 1.73
N TYR A 47 8.77 4.69 1.17
CA TYR A 47 8.38 5.42 -0.04
C TYR A 47 7.46 6.61 0.26
N LEU A 48 7.60 7.66 -0.56
CA LEU A 48 6.68 8.78 -0.70
C LEU A 48 5.90 8.63 -2.01
N VAL A 49 4.64 8.21 -1.93
CA VAL A 49 3.79 7.93 -3.13
C VAL A 49 3.75 9.10 -4.13
N CYS A 50 3.77 10.36 -3.67
CA CYS A 50 3.79 11.53 -4.57
C CYS A 50 5.12 11.77 -5.29
N HIS A 51 6.22 11.17 -4.84
CA HIS A 51 7.56 11.34 -5.39
C HIS A 51 8.06 10.07 -6.08
N ASP A 52 8.01 8.94 -5.38
CA ASP A 52 8.49 7.64 -5.88
C ASP A 52 7.53 7.02 -6.90
N GLY A 53 6.32 7.57 -6.98
CA GLY A 53 5.31 7.20 -7.96
C GLY A 53 4.12 6.52 -7.30
N PRO A 54 2.91 6.75 -7.81
CA PRO A 54 1.73 6.09 -7.26
C PRO A 54 1.68 4.61 -7.63
N VAL A 55 2.42 4.17 -8.66
CA VAL A 55 2.37 2.81 -9.20
C VAL A 55 3.57 2.00 -8.71
N PHE A 56 3.30 0.88 -8.03
CA PHE A 56 4.33 -0.01 -7.48
C PHE A 56 4.19 -1.43 -8.03
N SER A 57 5.32 -2.12 -8.19
CA SER A 57 5.44 -3.52 -8.61
C SER A 57 5.15 -4.51 -7.49
N GLU A 58 4.92 -5.77 -7.84
CA GLU A 58 4.75 -6.86 -6.88
C GLU A 58 5.95 -7.00 -5.92
N ALA A 59 7.18 -6.76 -6.41
CA ALA A 59 8.39 -6.85 -5.61
C ALA A 59 8.44 -5.75 -4.54
N GLU A 60 8.11 -4.51 -4.90
CA GLU A 60 8.07 -3.39 -3.97
C GLU A 60 6.97 -3.57 -2.93
N LEU A 61 5.76 -3.96 -3.36
CA LEU A 61 4.62 -4.19 -2.48
C LEU A 61 4.87 -5.31 -1.45
N SER A 62 5.60 -6.35 -1.85
CA SER A 62 5.98 -7.46 -0.96
C SER A 62 6.84 -7.02 0.23
N GLY A 63 7.56 -5.91 0.08
CA GLY A 63 8.41 -5.31 1.12
C GLY A 63 7.70 -4.26 1.98
N MET A 64 6.39 -4.02 1.79
CA MET A 64 5.64 -2.97 2.50
C MET A 64 4.62 -3.58 3.50
N PRO A 65 4.94 -3.68 4.80
CA PRO A 65 4.03 -4.24 5.80
C PRO A 65 2.74 -3.43 6.02
N GLU A 66 2.70 -2.18 5.57
CA GLU A 66 1.49 -1.34 5.64
C GLU A 66 0.48 -1.65 4.53
N PHE A 67 0.93 -2.18 3.39
CA PHE A 67 0.09 -2.35 2.20
C PHE A 67 -1.06 -3.33 2.46
N GLY A 68 -2.30 -2.90 2.23
CA GLY A 68 -3.51 -3.71 2.50
C GLY A 68 -3.98 -3.73 3.96
N HIS A 69 -3.13 -3.30 4.91
CA HIS A 69 -3.41 -3.42 6.34
C HIS A 69 -3.74 -2.08 7.00
N MET A 70 -2.93 -1.07 6.71
CA MET A 70 -2.90 0.19 7.43
C MET A 70 -2.86 1.37 6.46
N ARG A 71 -3.54 2.45 6.84
CA ARG A 71 -3.42 3.76 6.20
C ARG A 71 -3.09 4.82 7.24
N ARG A 72 -2.74 6.01 6.78
CA ARG A 72 -2.65 7.21 7.63
C ARG A 72 -3.87 8.07 7.38
N ASP A 73 -4.46 8.63 8.44
CA ASP A 73 -5.54 9.60 8.33
C ASP A 73 -5.00 11.00 7.94
N LEU A 74 -5.88 11.99 7.84
CA LEU A 74 -5.52 13.38 7.51
C LEU A 74 -4.56 14.02 8.53
N SER A 75 -4.60 13.56 9.78
CA SER A 75 -3.71 13.96 10.86
C SER A 75 -2.36 13.24 10.84
N GLY A 76 -2.21 12.19 10.02
CA GLY A 76 -1.01 11.36 9.90
C GLY A 76 -0.98 10.15 10.85
N LYS A 77 -2.04 9.94 11.64
CA LYS A 77 -2.16 8.79 12.56
C LYS A 77 -2.38 7.52 11.76
N ARG A 78 -1.68 6.44 12.13
CA ARG A 78 -1.88 5.12 11.53
C ARG A 78 -3.21 4.53 12.01
N VAL A 79 -4.06 4.16 11.08
CA VAL A 79 -5.37 3.55 11.32
C VAL A 79 -5.53 2.31 10.43
N PRO A 80 -6.29 1.29 10.85
CA PRO A 80 -6.66 0.18 9.98
C PRO A 80 -7.27 0.68 8.67
N LEU A 81 -7.02 -0.04 7.57
CA LEU A 81 -7.58 0.35 6.26
C LEU A 81 -9.11 0.51 6.31
N ASN A 82 -9.79 -0.36 7.08
CA ASN A 82 -11.24 -0.39 7.26
C ASN A 82 -11.77 0.54 8.37
N ALA A 83 -10.91 1.31 9.03
CA ALA A 83 -11.39 2.34 9.95
C ALA A 83 -12.13 3.41 9.14
N GLY A 84 -13.28 3.90 9.63
CA GLY A 84 -14.01 5.01 9.01
C GLY A 84 -13.13 6.24 8.78
N HIS A 85 -13.54 7.09 7.84
CA HIS A 85 -12.83 8.34 7.53
C HIS A 85 -12.93 9.35 8.67
#